data_AF-A0A8N4IJE6-F1
#
_entry.id   AF-A0A8N4IJE6-F1
#
_cell.length_a   1.000
_cell.length_b   1.000
_cell.length_c   1.000
_cell.angle_alpha   90.00
_cell.angle_beta   90.00
_cell.angle_gamma   90.00
#
_symmetry.space_group_name_H-M   'P 1'
#
loop_
_entity.id
_entity.type
_entity.pdbx_description
1 polymer ?
#
loop_
_entity_poly.entity_id
_entity_poly.type
_entity_poly.pdbx_seq_one_letter_code
_entity_poly.pdbx_strand_id
1 'polypeptide(L)'
;MCTISYGRFYASHNENCEIDLFVMQVDGKKIVDPSKQKAVCDRLRMELSHPLRVMVMNRGPDTELLVANPVELCGKGRPLVFYDITFALKMLGTRIFLAEIGRHVAGEREWEVYRIHLGDDLELAASRNKIVEGVTKMLMGWD
;
A
#
# COMPACT_ATOMS: atom_id res chain seq x y z
N MET A 1 20.33 -6.31 -10.82
CA MET A 1 19.73 -6.34 -9.48
C MET A 1 20.65 -5.59 -8.51
N CYS A 2 20.12 -4.89 -7.52
CA CYS A 2 20.90 -4.18 -6.50
C CYS A 2 20.31 -4.46 -5.12
N THR A 3 21.12 -4.37 -4.07
CA THR A 3 20.71 -4.56 -2.69
C THR A 3 20.92 -3.28 -1.89
N ILE A 4 19.98 -2.97 -0.99
CA ILE A 4 20.15 -1.92 0.00
C ILE A 4 20.97 -2.52 1.14
N SER A 5 22.16 -1.96 1.41
CA SER A 5 23.01 -2.45 2.50
C SER A 5 22.63 -1.80 3.83
N TYR A 6 22.32 -0.51 3.80
CA TYR A 6 21.76 0.24 4.92
C TYR A 6 21.07 1.50 4.40
N GLY A 7 20.20 2.09 5.24
CA GLY A 7 19.56 3.37 4.98
C GLY A 7 19.55 4.24 6.25
N ARG A 8 19.46 5.55 6.07
CA ARG A 8 19.19 6.52 7.13
C ARG A 8 17.90 7.25 6.79
N PHE A 9 17.08 7.47 7.81
CA PHE A 9 15.81 8.15 7.69
C PHE A 9 15.81 9.34 8.65
N TYR A 10 15.47 10.51 8.12
CA TYR A 10 15.34 11.74 8.88
C TYR A 10 13.94 12.31 8.61
N ALA A 11 13.11 12.39 9.64
CA ALA A 11 11.84 13.11 9.55
C ALA A 11 11.98 14.47 10.23
N SER A 12 11.59 15.53 9.54
CA SER A 12 11.46 16.86 10.12
C SER A 12 10.03 17.08 10.62
N HIS A 13 9.84 18.04 11.54
CA HIS A 13 8.52 18.41 12.05
C HIS A 13 7.59 19.02 10.99
N ASN A 14 8.10 19.37 9.80
CA ASN A 14 7.35 20.02 8.72
C ASN A 14 6.95 19.04 7.60
N GLU A 15 6.64 17.79 7.94
CA GLU A 15 6.22 16.72 7.00
C GLU A 15 7.24 16.33 5.93
N ASN A 16 8.41 16.98 5.89
CA ASN A 16 9.52 16.58 5.03
C ASN A 16 10.30 15.44 5.67
N CYS A 17 10.56 14.40 4.89
CA CYS A 17 11.51 13.35 5.23
C CYS A 17 12.65 13.28 4.21
N GLU A 18 13.85 12.98 4.71
CA GLU A 18 15.04 12.70 3.93
C GLU A 18 15.46 11.25 4.17
N ILE A 19 15.79 10.57 3.07
CA ILE A 19 16.19 9.17 3.09
C ILE A 19 17.52 9.05 2.35
N ASP A 20 18.56 8.67 3.07
CA ASP A 20 19.84 8.28 2.48
C ASP A 20 19.89 6.77 2.35
N LEU A 21 20.14 6.25 1.16
CA LEU A 21 20.30 4.82 0.93
C LEU A 21 21.70 4.50 0.43
N PHE A 22 22.32 3.49 1.05
CA PHE A 22 23.53 2.88 0.51
C PHE A 22 23.16 1.65 -0.30
N VAL A 23 23.25 1.78 -1.63
CA VAL A 23 22.87 0.75 -2.58
C VAL A 23 24.12 0.17 -3.25
N MET A 24 24.24 -1.17 -3.22
CA MET A 24 25.28 -1.90 -3.93
C MET A 24 24.69 -2.68 -5.11
N GLN A 25 25.40 -2.69 -6.23
CA GLN A 25 25.09 -3.58 -7.34
C GLN A 25 25.46 -5.02 -6.99
N VAL A 26 24.94 -5.98 -7.76
CA VAL A 26 25.28 -7.41 -7.62
C VAL A 26 26.77 -7.72 -7.69
N ASP A 27 27.58 -6.87 -8.34
CA ASP A 27 29.04 -7.00 -8.39
C ASP A 27 29.77 -6.30 -7.21
N GLY A 28 29.01 -5.83 -6.21
CA GLY A 28 29.51 -5.11 -5.04
C GLY A 28 29.86 -3.64 -5.29
N LYS A 29 29.71 -3.13 -6.51
CA LYS A 29 30.07 -1.74 -6.83
C LYS A 29 28.93 -0.76 -6.51
N LYS A 30 29.31 0.49 -6.29
CA LYS A 30 28.36 1.61 -6.17
C LYS A 30 27.75 1.94 -7.53
N ILE A 31 26.51 2.41 -7.52
CA ILE A 31 25.87 3.00 -8.71
C ILE A 31 26.47 4.40 -8.88
N VAL A 32 27.42 4.59 -9.79
CA VAL A 32 28.05 5.90 -10.08
C VAL A 32 27.38 6.65 -11.23
N ASP A 33 26.65 5.94 -12.08
CA ASP A 33 25.93 6.50 -13.23
C ASP A 33 24.74 7.36 -12.75
N PRO A 34 24.71 8.67 -13.07
CA PRO A 34 23.65 9.56 -12.60
C PRO A 34 22.24 9.19 -13.08
N SER A 35 22.13 8.63 -14.30
CA SER A 35 20.84 8.20 -14.85
C SER A 35 20.30 6.99 -14.10
N LYS A 36 21.17 6.04 -13.74
CA LYS A 36 20.80 4.87 -12.92
C LYS A 36 20.45 5.28 -11.49
N GLN A 37 21.19 6.21 -10.89
CA GLN A 37 20.85 6.76 -9.58
C GLN A 37 19.46 7.42 -9.60
N LYS A 38 19.21 8.26 -10.61
CA LYS A 38 17.91 8.92 -10.79
C LYS A 38 16.78 7.91 -10.94
N ALA A 39 16.96 6.87 -11.77
CA ALA A 39 15.94 5.83 -11.94
C ALA A 39 15.59 5.11 -10.62
N VAL A 40 16.60 4.82 -9.78
CA VAL A 40 16.38 4.23 -8.45
C VAL A 40 15.61 5.20 -7.54
N CYS A 41 16.00 6.47 -7.50
CA CYS A 41 15.32 7.49 -6.71
C CYS A 41 13.87 7.70 -7.15
N ASP A 42 13.61 7.78 -8.46
CA ASP A 42 12.28 7.98 -9.01
C ASP A 42 11.38 6.77 -8.69
N ARG A 43 11.94 5.56 -8.76
CA ARG A 43 11.20 4.36 -8.34
C ARG A 43 10.88 4.39 -6.84
N LEU A 44 11.84 4.72 -5.98
CA LEU A 44 11.61 4.81 -4.54
C LEU A 44 10.55 5.86 -4.18
N ARG A 45 10.59 7.04 -4.80
CA ARG A 45 9.56 8.06 -4.62
C ARG A 45 8.19 7.55 -5.02
N MET A 46 8.10 6.83 -6.13
CA MET A 46 6.85 6.21 -6.56
C MET A 46 6.33 5.20 -5.52
N GLU A 47 7.19 4.33 -5.00
CA GLU A 47 6.82 3.36 -3.94
C GLU A 47 6.36 4.06 -2.64
N LEU A 48 7.03 5.15 -2.25
CA LEU A 48 6.74 5.88 -1.02
C LEU A 48 5.50 6.77 -1.12
N SER A 49 5.19 7.29 -2.31
CA SER A 49 4.05 8.20 -2.51
C SER A 49 2.69 7.53 -2.32
N HIS A 50 2.58 6.25 -2.71
CA HIS A 50 1.32 5.50 -2.69
C HIS A 50 1.62 4.04 -2.32
N PRO A 51 1.98 3.76 -1.07
CA PRO A 51 2.43 2.43 -0.63
C PRO A 51 1.33 1.37 -0.72
N LEU A 52 0.07 1.80 -0.75
CA LEU A 52 -1.12 0.96 -0.95
C LEU A 52 -2.25 1.81 -1.55
N ARG A 53 -3.24 1.15 -2.17
CA ARG A 53 -4.43 1.82 -2.73
C ARG A 53 -5.67 1.29 -2.02
N VAL A 54 -6.49 2.20 -1.49
CA VAL A 54 -7.76 1.89 -0.84
C VAL A 54 -8.87 2.65 -1.53
N MET A 55 -9.95 1.97 -1.92
CA MET A 55 -11.12 2.62 -2.49
C MET A 55 -12.40 1.86 -2.17
N VAL A 56 -13.51 2.60 -2.07
CA VAL A 56 -14.86 2.03 -1.98
C VAL A 56 -15.58 2.33 -3.29
N MET A 57 -16.17 1.31 -3.90
CA MET A 57 -16.86 1.41 -5.18
C MET A 57 -18.19 0.66 -5.15
N ASN A 58 -19.07 0.97 -6.11
CA ASN A 58 -20.32 0.26 -6.30
C ASN A 58 -20.15 -0.79 -7.39
N ARG A 59 -20.70 -1.98 -7.16
CA ARG A 59 -20.82 -3.04 -8.15
C ARG A 59 -22.28 -3.42 -8.29
N GLY A 60 -23.01 -2.64 -9.08
CA GLY A 60 -24.47 -2.77 -9.15
C GLY A 60 -25.10 -2.34 -7.81
N PRO A 61 -25.94 -3.17 -7.18
CA PRO A 61 -26.51 -2.86 -5.87
C PRO A 61 -25.48 -2.97 -4.73
N ASP A 62 -24.40 -3.73 -4.94
CA ASP A 62 -23.45 -4.05 -3.88
C ASP A 62 -22.40 -2.96 -3.70
N THR A 63 -21.92 -2.77 -2.47
CA THR A 63 -20.77 -1.92 -2.17
C THR A 63 -19.54 -2.78 -1.89
N GLU A 64 -18.43 -2.48 -2.57
CA GLU A 64 -17.15 -3.21 -2.42
C GLU A 64 -16.05 -2.25 -1.93
N LEU A 65 -15.28 -2.69 -0.93
CA LEU A 65 -13.98 -2.12 -0.58
C LEU A 65 -12.89 -2.88 -1.35
N LEU A 66 -12.05 -2.15 -2.07
CA LEU A 66 -10.83 -2.66 -2.67
C LEU A 66 -9.62 -2.13 -1.91
N VAL A 67 -8.72 -3.04 -1.54
CA VAL A 67 -7.38 -2.72 -1.09
C VAL A 67 -6.38 -3.41 -2.01
N ALA A 68 -5.56 -2.64 -2.72
CA ALA A 68 -4.47 -3.16 -3.52
C ALA A 68 -3.14 -2.88 -2.81
N ASN A 69 -2.51 -3.94 -2.35
CA ASN A 69 -1.18 -3.93 -1.74
C ASN A 69 -0.15 -4.38 -2.80
N PRO A 70 0.91 -3.60 -3.07
CA PRO A 70 1.95 -4.03 -4.00
C PRO A 70 2.67 -5.25 -3.43
N VAL A 71 2.86 -6.29 -4.25
CA VAL A 71 3.68 -7.44 -3.84
C VAL A 71 5.14 -7.00 -3.83
N GLU A 72 5.85 -7.31 -2.76
CA GLU A 72 7.27 -6.97 -2.66
C GLU A 72 8.06 -7.65 -3.77
N LEU A 73 9.16 -7.03 -4.22
CA LEU A 73 10.06 -7.63 -5.22
C LEU A 73 10.63 -8.98 -4.77
N CYS A 74 10.60 -9.29 -3.46
CA CYS A 74 10.98 -10.59 -2.93
C CYS A 74 9.86 -11.66 -3.04
N GLY A 75 8.71 -11.32 -3.64
CA GLY A 75 7.55 -12.19 -3.84
C GLY A 75 6.68 -12.39 -2.59
N LYS A 76 7.07 -11.80 -1.46
CA LYS A 76 6.32 -11.86 -0.20
C LYS A 76 5.24 -10.77 -0.20
N GLY A 77 4.06 -11.15 0.29
CA GLY A 77 3.02 -10.20 0.64
C GLY A 77 3.38 -9.47 1.94
N ARG A 78 2.79 -8.30 2.13
CA ARG A 78 2.87 -7.60 3.41
C ARG A 78 2.11 -8.41 4.46
N PRO A 79 2.70 -8.69 5.63
CA PRO A 79 2.00 -9.44 6.68
C PRO A 79 0.77 -8.67 7.18
N LEU A 80 -0.24 -9.40 7.65
CA LEU A 80 -1.41 -8.89 8.37
C LEU A 80 -2.37 -7.97 7.60
N VAL A 81 -2.16 -7.71 6.31
CA VAL A 81 -3.06 -6.81 5.52
C VAL A 81 -4.53 -7.20 5.63
N PHE A 82 -4.86 -8.50 5.52
CA PHE A 82 -6.24 -8.95 5.69
C PHE A 82 -6.78 -8.69 7.10
N TYR A 83 -5.97 -8.96 8.12
CA TYR A 83 -6.34 -8.71 9.51
C TYR A 83 -6.62 -7.22 9.74
N ASP A 84 -5.72 -6.35 9.30
CA ASP A 84 -5.84 -4.89 9.45
C ASP A 84 -7.12 -4.36 8.77
N ILE A 85 -7.45 -4.86 7.57
CA ILE A 85 -8.69 -4.51 6.87
C ILE A 85 -9.91 -4.93 7.70
N THR A 86 -9.98 -6.20 8.11
CA THR A 86 -11.13 -6.71 8.86
C THR A 86 -11.29 -6.05 10.22
N PHE A 87 -10.17 -5.72 10.89
CA PHE A 87 -10.16 -5.04 12.17
C PHE A 87 -10.62 -3.58 12.04
N ALA A 88 -10.15 -2.85 11.03
CA ALA A 88 -10.62 -1.50 10.74
C ALA A 88 -12.14 -1.46 10.48
N LEU A 89 -12.65 -2.39 9.66
CA LEU A 89 -14.09 -2.49 9.39
C LEU A 89 -14.89 -2.83 10.65
N LYS A 90 -14.38 -3.72 11.51
CA LYS A 90 -14.99 -4.02 12.81
C LYS A 90 -15.08 -2.78 13.70
N MET A 91 -14.02 -1.98 13.78
CA MET A 91 -14.00 -0.74 14.57
C MET A 91 -14.99 0.31 14.04
N LEU A 92 -15.24 0.31 12.73
CA LEU A 92 -16.23 1.17 12.09
C LEU A 92 -17.66 0.64 12.17
N GLY A 93 -17.87 -0.57 12.72
CA GLY A 93 -19.18 -1.22 12.76
C GLY A 93 -19.67 -1.70 11.40
N THR A 94 -18.78 -1.82 10.41
CA THR A 94 -19.12 -2.24 9.05
C THR A 94 -19.11 -3.76 8.94
N ARG A 95 -20.22 -4.32 8.45
CA ARG A 95 -20.35 -5.77 8.23
C ARG A 95 -19.63 -6.20 6.95
N ILE A 96 -18.98 -7.35 7.03
CA ILE A 96 -18.34 -8.02 5.90
C ILE A 96 -19.23 -9.17 5.48
N PHE A 97 -19.65 -9.18 4.22
CA PHE A 97 -20.44 -10.26 3.64
C PHE A 97 -19.54 -11.34 3.03
N LEU A 98 -18.56 -10.92 2.23
CA LEU A 98 -17.62 -11.79 1.54
C LEU A 98 -16.27 -11.08 1.44
N ALA A 99 -15.19 -11.86 1.49
CA ALA A 99 -13.85 -11.38 1.24
C ALA A 99 -13.12 -12.31 0.26
N GLU A 100 -12.52 -11.71 -0.77
CA GLU A 100 -11.72 -12.40 -1.77
C GLU A 100 -10.32 -11.80 -1.80
N ILE A 101 -9.30 -12.65 -2.01
CA ILE A 101 -7.91 -12.24 -2.15
C ILE A 101 -7.40 -12.81 -3.46
N GLY A 102 -6.86 -11.94 -4.31
CA GLY A 102 -6.33 -12.33 -5.61
C GLY A 102 -5.02 -11.62 -5.93
N ARG A 103 -4.15 -12.27 -6.71
CA ARG A 103 -2.97 -11.61 -7.27
C ARG A 103 -3.27 -11.14 -8.69
N HIS A 104 -2.89 -9.90 -8.97
CA HIS A 104 -3.12 -9.25 -10.26
C HIS A 104 -1.86 -8.55 -10.73
N VAL A 105 -1.49 -8.76 -11.99
CA VAL A 105 -0.40 -8.02 -12.64
C VAL A 105 -1.00 -6.82 -13.36
N ALA A 106 -0.50 -5.63 -13.06
CA ALA A 106 -0.86 -4.39 -13.75
C ALA A 106 0.43 -3.63 -14.11
N GLY A 107 0.70 -3.52 -15.41
CA GLY A 107 1.97 -3.02 -15.92
C GLY A 107 3.12 -3.94 -15.48
N GLU A 108 4.17 -3.36 -14.91
CA GLU A 108 5.35 -4.09 -14.42
C GLU A 108 5.26 -4.49 -12.94
N ARG A 109 4.07 -4.45 -12.34
CA ARG A 109 3.88 -4.70 -10.89
C ARG A 109 2.80 -5.73 -10.62
N GLU A 110 3.11 -6.66 -9.73
CA GLU A 110 2.13 -7.57 -9.12
C GLU A 110 1.51 -6.92 -7.88
N TRP A 111 0.21 -7.11 -7.72
CA TRP A 111 -0.60 -6.58 -6.62
C TRP A 111 -1.38 -7.71 -5.98
N GLU A 112 -1.37 -7.75 -4.66
CA GLU A 112 -2.31 -8.53 -3.88
C GLU A 112 -3.54 -7.65 -3.62
N VAL A 113 -4.66 -8.03 -4.20
CA VAL A 113 -5.91 -7.28 -4.16
C VAL A 113 -6.88 -7.99 -3.24
N TYR A 114 -7.32 -7.27 -2.22
CA TYR A 114 -8.33 -7.67 -1.27
C TYR A 114 -9.65 -7.00 -1.69
N ARG A 115 -10.66 -7.82 -1.97
CA ARG A 115 -12.01 -7.36 -2.32
C ARG A 115 -12.94 -7.75 -1.21
N ILE A 116 -13.55 -6.77 -0.56
CA ILE A 116 -14.42 -6.97 0.58
C ILE A 116 -15.81 -6.46 0.21
N HIS A 117 -16.77 -7.36 0.15
CA HIS A 117 -18.18 -7.01 -0.02
C HIS A 117 -18.73 -6.50 1.32
N LEU A 118 -19.22 -5.27 1.31
CA LEU A 118 -19.80 -4.60 2.46
C LEU A 118 -21.33 -4.75 2.41
N GLY A 119 -21.96 -4.81 3.59
CA GLY A 119 -23.44 -4.82 3.66
C GLY A 119 -24.08 -3.48 3.29
N ASP A 120 -25.38 -3.52 3.00
CA ASP A 120 -26.20 -2.40 2.48
C ASP A 120 -26.35 -1.19 3.42
N ASP A 121 -25.78 -1.24 4.62
CA ASP A 121 -25.86 -0.19 5.65
C ASP A 121 -25.01 1.07 5.30
N LEU A 122 -24.53 1.20 4.05
CA LEU A 122 -23.43 2.12 3.66
C LEU A 122 -23.82 3.29 2.74
N GLU A 123 -25.12 3.61 2.65
CA GLU A 123 -25.72 4.51 1.65
C GLU A 123 -25.13 5.94 1.58
N LEU A 124 -24.38 6.41 2.59
CA LEU A 124 -23.87 7.78 2.66
C LEU A 124 -22.41 7.91 2.17
N ALA A 125 -22.14 8.93 1.35
CA ALA A 125 -20.78 9.28 0.91
C ALA A 125 -19.81 9.54 2.09
N ALA A 126 -20.32 10.11 3.19
CA ALA A 126 -19.56 10.30 4.42
C ALA A 126 -19.11 8.97 5.05
N SER A 127 -19.91 7.91 4.93
CA SER A 127 -19.57 6.56 5.42
C SER A 127 -18.46 5.93 4.57
N ARG A 128 -18.45 6.18 3.26
CA ARG A 128 -17.41 5.69 2.33
C ARG A 128 -16.05 6.30 2.65
N ASN A 129 -15.99 7.62 2.83
CA ASN A 129 -14.75 8.31 3.18
C ASN A 129 -14.20 7.84 4.52
N LYS A 130 -15.06 7.62 5.53
CA LYS A 130 -14.66 7.05 6.82
C LYS A 130 -14.04 5.66 6.70
N ILE A 131 -14.57 4.82 5.81
CA ILE A 131 -13.99 3.49 5.56
C ILE A 131 -12.64 3.60 4.89
N VAL A 132 -12.52 4.40 3.82
CA VAL A 132 -11.24 4.59 3.13
C VAL A 132 -10.18 5.11 4.11
N GLU A 133 -10.52 6.13 4.89
CA GLU A 133 -9.61 6.71 5.88
C GLU A 133 -9.26 5.72 6.99
N GLY A 134 -10.24 5.06 7.62
CA GLY A 134 -10.01 4.14 8.74
C GLY A 134 -9.21 2.91 8.34
N VAL A 135 -9.49 2.33 7.16
CA VAL A 135 -8.72 1.21 6.61
C VAL A 135 -7.31 1.67 6.24
N THR A 136 -7.16 2.85 5.63
CA THR A 136 -5.83 3.40 5.30
C THR A 136 -5.01 3.63 6.56
N LYS A 137 -5.57 4.24 7.60
CA LYS A 137 -4.89 4.47 8.88
C LYS A 137 -4.42 3.18 9.52
N MET A 138 -5.29 2.17 9.60
CA MET A 138 -4.92 0.86 10.14
C MET A 138 -3.79 0.21 9.34
N LEU A 139 -3.88 0.22 8.01
CA LEU A 139 -2.84 -0.32 7.14
C LEU A 139 -1.54 0.50 7.15
N MET A 140 -1.59 1.78 7.50
CA MET A 140 -0.39 2.62 7.56
C MET A 140 0.22 2.66 8.97
N GLY A 141 -0.49 2.15 9.98
CA GLY A 141 -0.11 2.30 11.39
C GLY A 141 -0.19 3.75 11.85
N TRP A 142 -1.14 4.51 11.31
CA TRP A 142 -1.39 5.90 11.70
C TRP A 142 -2.47 5.96 12.78
N ASP A 143 -2.25 6.79 13.80
CA ASP A 143 -3.19 7.06 14.90
C ASP A 143 -4.40 7.91 14.45
#